data_AF-A0A2N1RQM9-F1
#
_entry.id   AF-A0A2N1RQM9-F1
#
_cell.length_a   1.000
_cell.length_b   1.000
_cell.length_c   1.000
_cell.angle_alpha   90.00
_cell.angle_beta   90.00
_cell.angle_gamma   90.00
#
_symmetry.space_group_name_H-M   'P 1'
#
loop_
_entity.id
_entity.type
_entity.pdbx_description
1 polymer ?
#
loop_
_entity_poly.entity_id
_entity_poly.type
_entity_poly.pdbx_seq_one_letter_code
_entity_poly.pdbx_strand_id
1 'polypeptide(L)'
;MSEILIIILACGAVNYLLRVLPFLFSIGDDLPSYLKRFLDYMPIAALGALILPGIITSFPDNPAAGIAGVAAAALTAWLAGGLILPVFSSIGAAWIVIQYFTY
;
A
#
# COMPACT_ATOMS: atom_id res chain seq x y z
N MET A 1 9.62 21.87 -20.74
CA MET A 1 10.44 20.70 -20.33
C MET A 1 11.28 20.99 -19.09
N SER A 2 11.91 22.16 -18.97
CA SER A 2 12.63 22.61 -17.75
C SER A 2 11.74 22.71 -16.51
N GLU A 3 10.50 23.19 -16.65
CA GLU A 3 9.58 23.38 -15.52
C GLU A 3 9.19 22.06 -14.83
N ILE A 4 8.97 20.99 -15.61
CA ILE A 4 8.66 19.66 -15.07
C ILE A 4 9.85 19.12 -14.27
N LEU A 5 11.07 19.37 -14.74
CA LEU A 5 12.30 18.99 -14.05
C LEU A 5 12.42 19.71 -12.69
N ILE A 6 12.10 21.00 -12.66
CA ILE A 6 12.06 21.80 -11.42
C ILE A 6 10.98 21.28 -10.46
N ILE A 7 9.78 20.93 -10.97
CA ILE A 7 8.69 20.39 -10.14
C ILE A 7 9.07 19.03 -9.54
N ILE A 8 9.69 18.13 -10.32
CA ILE A 8 10.13 16.82 -9.81
C ILE A 8 11.20 17.00 -8.73
N LEU A 9 12.17 17.89 -8.97
CA LEU A 9 13.27 18.14 -8.04
C LEU A 9 12.77 18.82 -6.76
N ALA A 10 11.83 19.77 -6.88
CA ALA A 10 11.18 20.40 -5.74
C ALA A 10 10.30 19.41 -4.95
N CYS A 11 9.50 18.57 -5.62
CA CYS A 11 8.67 17.55 -4.96
C CYS A 11 9.51 16.51 -4.22
N GLY A 12 10.61 16.06 -4.84
CA GLY A 12 11.60 15.18 -4.21
C GLY A 12 12.26 15.82 -3.00
N ALA A 13 12.71 17.07 -3.12
CA ALA A 13 13.32 17.82 -2.03
C ALA A 13 12.35 18.03 -0.86
N VAL A 14 11.10 18.40 -1.12
CA VAL A 14 10.05 18.58 -0.10
C VAL A 14 9.73 17.26 0.59
N ASN A 15 9.50 16.17 -0.14
CA ASN A 15 9.22 14.86 0.46
C ASN A 15 10.38 14.32 1.29
N TYR A 16 11.62 14.52 0.82
CA TYR A 16 12.80 14.16 1.58
C TYR A 16 12.87 14.98 2.86
N LEU A 17 12.69 16.30 2.77
CA LEU A 17 12.70 17.18 3.93
C LEU A 17 11.63 16.77 4.95
N LEU A 18 10.39 16.49 4.53
CA LEU A 18 9.33 15.98 5.42
C LEU A 18 9.68 14.64 6.08
N ARG A 19 10.46 13.75 5.44
CA ARG A 19 10.91 12.47 6.03
C ARG A 19 12.08 12.62 6.99
N VAL A 20 12.99 13.56 6.74
CA VAL A 20 14.16 13.78 7.62
C VAL A 20 13.79 14.68 8.80
N LEU A 21 12.80 15.56 8.64
CA LEU A 21 12.26 16.41 9.72
C LEU A 21 11.90 15.64 10.99
N PRO A 22 11.12 14.54 10.97
CA PRO A 22 10.79 13.75 12.16
C PRO A 22 12.00 13.00 12.73
N PHE A 23 13.10 12.89 11.99
CA PHE A 23 14.34 12.30 12.47
C PHE A 23 15.26 13.35 13.13
N LEU A 24 15.21 14.60 12.64
CA LEU A 24 16.02 15.71 13.14
C LEU A 24 15.41 16.36 14.39
N PHE A 25 14.09 16.52 14.39
CA PHE A 25 13.34 16.78 15.61
C PHE A 25 12.96 15.42 16.19
N SER A 26 13.67 14.96 17.22
CA SER A 26 13.35 13.73 17.97
C SER A 26 12.00 13.88 18.70
N ILE A 27 10.93 13.93 17.92
CA ILE A 27 9.53 14.00 18.35
C ILE A 27 9.16 12.74 19.16
N GLY A 28 10.01 11.71 19.13
CA GLY A 28 9.80 10.45 19.84
C GLY A 28 9.89 10.51 21.37
N ASP A 29 10.54 11.53 21.95
CA ASP A 29 10.82 11.58 23.39
C ASP A 29 9.72 12.26 24.23
N ASP A 30 8.98 13.22 23.65
CA ASP A 30 7.92 13.98 24.33
C ASP A 30 6.48 13.52 24.00
N LEU A 31 6.31 12.48 23.17
CA LEU A 31 4.97 11.98 22.84
C LEU A 31 4.42 11.10 23.97
N PRO A 32 3.21 11.40 24.50
CA PRO A 32 2.58 10.53 25.48
C PRO A 32 2.36 9.13 24.88
N SER A 33 2.56 8.09 25.70
CA SER A 33 2.52 6.68 25.28
C SER A 33 1.23 6.28 24.56
N TYR A 34 0.11 6.97 24.83
CA TYR A 34 -1.16 6.79 24.13
C TYR A 34 -1.10 7.22 22.66
N LEU A 35 -0.51 8.38 22.37
CA LEU A 35 -0.40 8.89 21.00
C LEU A 35 0.58 8.05 20.19
N LYS A 36 1.71 7.64 20.78
CA LYS A 36 2.68 6.77 20.10
C LYS A 36 2.06 5.46 19.65
N ARG A 37 1.30 4.80 20.54
CA ARG A 37 0.54 3.58 20.21
C ARG A 37 -0.52 3.85 19.14
N PHE A 38 -1.23 4.97 19.21
CA PHE A 38 -2.22 5.33 18.20
C PHE A 38 -1.60 5.57 16.81
N LEU A 39 -0.46 6.27 16.76
CA LEU A 39 0.30 6.51 15.54
C LEU A 39 0.90 5.22 14.96
N ASP A 40 1.28 4.24 15.79
CA ASP A 40 1.76 2.94 15.29
C ASP A 40 0.63 2.10 14.64
N TYR A 41 -0.60 2.20 15.15
CA TYR A 41 -1.75 1.50 14.57
C TYR A 41 -2.38 2.22 13.37
N MET A 42 -2.22 3.54 13.27
CA MET A 42 -2.83 4.34 12.21
C MET A 42 -2.40 3.91 10.78
N PRO A 43 -1.11 3.69 10.45
CA PRO A 43 -0.69 3.25 9.13
C PRO A 43 -1.31 1.91 8.74
N ILE A 44 -1.35 0.95 9.67
CA ILE A 44 -1.89 -0.39 9.42
C ILE A 44 -3.41 -0.31 9.18
N ALA A 45 -4.12 0.48 9.99
CA ALA A 45 -5.55 0.72 9.83
C ALA A 45 -5.87 1.45 8.51
N ALA A 46 -5.07 2.47 8.15
CA ALA A 46 -5.23 3.22 6.91
C ALA A 46 -4.98 2.34 5.67
N LEU A 47 -3.94 1.50 5.68
CA LEU A 47 -3.69 0.54 4.61
C LEU A 47 -4.85 -0.45 4.48
N GLY A 48 -5.34 -1.01 5.59
CA GLY A 48 -6.50 -1.90 5.57
C GLY A 48 -7.76 -1.23 5.02
N ALA A 49 -8.05 -0.01 5.48
CA ALA A 49 -9.19 0.80 5.03
C ALA A 49 -9.09 1.24 3.56
N LEU A 50 -7.88 1.33 2.99
CA LEU A 50 -7.65 1.64 1.58
C LEU A 50 -7.73 0.39 0.70
N ILE A 51 -7.17 -0.73 1.17
CA ILE A 51 -7.12 -1.99 0.42
C ILE A 51 -8.53 -2.60 0.28
N LEU A 52 -9.31 -2.65 1.36
CA LEU A 52 -10.68 -3.19 1.36
C LEU A 52 -11.57 -2.65 0.22
N PRO A 53 -11.79 -1.33 0.10
CA PRO A 53 -12.57 -0.77 -0.99
C PRO A 53 -11.87 -0.94 -2.33
N GLY A 54 -10.53 -0.88 -2.39
CA GLY A 54 -9.77 -1.10 -3.62
C GLY A 54 -10.04 -2.47 -4.24
N ILE A 55 -10.25 -3.50 -3.43
CA ILE A 55 -10.57 -4.85 -3.91
C ILE A 55 -11.96 -4.91 -4.55
N ILE A 56 -12.92 -4.21 -3.93
CA ILE A 56 -14.34 -4.26 -4.32
C ILE A 56 -14.60 -3.38 -5.55
N THR A 57 -13.98 -2.20 -5.63
CA THR A 57 -14.22 -1.23 -6.70
C THR A 57 -13.38 -1.48 -7.96
N SER A 58 -12.29 -2.24 -7.88
CA SER A 58 -11.41 -2.47 -9.05
C SER A 58 -12.02 -3.37 -10.12
N PHE A 59 -13.01 -4.20 -9.78
CA PHE A 59 -13.62 -5.16 -10.72
C PHE A 59 -15.16 -5.11 -10.66
N PRO A 60 -15.79 -4.09 -11.26
CA PRO A 60 -17.25 -3.91 -11.21
C PRO A 60 -18.04 -5.09 -11.78
N ASP A 61 -17.52 -5.73 -12.83
CA ASP A 61 -18.18 -6.84 -13.50
C ASP A 61 -17.90 -8.20 -12.84
N ASN A 62 -16.87 -8.30 -12.00
CA ASN A 62 -16.48 -9.57 -11.40
C ASN A 62 -15.77 -9.44 -10.04
N PRO A 63 -16.52 -9.32 -8.93
CA PRO A 63 -15.95 -9.20 -7.59
C PRO A 63 -15.14 -10.43 -7.14
N ALA A 64 -15.31 -11.58 -7.80
CA ALA A 64 -14.53 -12.78 -7.53
C ALA A 64 -13.04 -12.61 -7.86
N ALA A 65 -12.69 -11.77 -8.84
CA ALA A 65 -11.29 -11.50 -9.21
C ALA A 65 -10.53 -10.76 -8.11
N GLY A 66 -11.18 -9.78 -7.47
CA GLY A 66 -10.61 -9.05 -6.34
C GLY A 66 -10.36 -9.96 -5.14
N ILE A 67 -11.35 -10.78 -4.77
CA ILE A 67 -11.24 -11.72 -3.64
C ILE A 67 -10.15 -12.76 -3.90
N ALA A 68 -10.07 -13.29 -5.12
CA ALA A 68 -9.04 -14.27 -5.50
C ALA A 68 -7.63 -13.67 -5.47
N GLY A 69 -7.43 -12.45 -5.99
CA GLY A 69 -6.13 -11.77 -5.93
C GLY A 69 -5.66 -11.53 -4.49
N VAL A 70 -6.57 -11.12 -3.61
CA VAL A 70 -6.27 -10.88 -2.18
C VAL A 70 -6.00 -12.18 -1.44
N ALA A 71 -6.77 -13.23 -1.69
CA ALA A 71 -6.53 -14.54 -1.11
C ALA A 71 -5.17 -15.10 -1.53
N ALA A 72 -4.83 -14.99 -2.83
CA ALA A 72 -3.53 -15.39 -3.34
C ALA A 72 -2.38 -14.57 -2.73
N ALA A 73 -2.55 -13.25 -2.61
CA ALA A 73 -1.60 -12.36 -1.93
C ALA A 73 -1.41 -12.74 -0.46
N ALA A 74 -2.50 -12.98 0.27
CA ALA A 74 -2.46 -13.29 1.70
C ALA A 74 -1.78 -14.65 1.98
N LEU A 75 -2.12 -15.69 1.20
CA LEU A 75 -1.50 -17.01 1.32
C LEU A 75 0.00 -16.96 1.02
N THR A 76 0.38 -16.25 -0.03
CA THR A 76 1.79 -16.13 -0.40
C THR A 76 2.57 -15.19 0.51
N ALA A 77 1.94 -14.16 1.09
CA ALA A 77 2.56 -13.28 2.08
C ALA A 77 2.86 -13.99 3.40
N TRP A 78 2.07 -14.99 3.78
CA TRP A 78 2.38 -15.81 4.95
C TRP A 78 3.56 -16.75 4.74
N LEU A 79 3.77 -17.24 3.51
CA LEU A 79 4.91 -18.10 3.19
C LEU A 79 6.18 -17.31 2.85
N ALA A 80 6.03 -16.16 2.20
CA ALA A 80 7.13 -15.33 1.74
C ALA A 80 7.35 -14.17 2.72
N GLY A 81 8.51 -14.14 3.37
CA GLY A 81 8.93 -13.00 4.21
C GLY A 81 9.24 -11.70 3.44
N GLY A 82 8.71 -11.52 2.22
CA GLY A 82 8.99 -10.37 1.35
C GLY A 82 7.80 -9.95 0.51
N LEU A 83 7.79 -8.69 0.06
CA LEU A 83 6.67 -8.07 -0.67
C LEU A 83 6.53 -8.53 -2.13
N ILE A 84 7.62 -8.95 -2.75
CA ILE A 84 7.67 -9.22 -4.20
C ILE A 84 6.79 -10.42 -4.58
N LEU A 85 6.91 -11.54 -3.85
CA LEU A 85 6.18 -12.78 -4.14
C LEU A 85 4.65 -12.63 -4.03
N PRO A 86 4.10 -11.98 -2.98
CA PRO A 86 2.67 -11.69 -2.86
C PRO A 86 2.10 -10.86 -4.00
N VAL A 87 2.85 -9.85 -4.45
CA VAL A 87 2.42 -8.97 -5.53
C VAL A 87 2.34 -9.74 -6.85
N PHE A 88 3.37 -10.52 -7.19
CA PHE A 88 3.36 -11.35 -8.40
C PHE A 88 2.24 -12.40 -8.37
N SER A 89 2.04 -13.06 -7.22
CA SER A 89 0.97 -14.03 -7.02
C SER A 89 -0.42 -13.41 -7.20
N SER A 90 -0.64 -12.23 -6.60
CA SER A 90 -1.90 -11.49 -6.72
C SER A 90 -2.23 -11.12 -8.17
N ILE A 91 -1.25 -10.58 -8.89
CA ILE A 91 -1.42 -10.21 -10.31
C ILE A 91 -1.74 -11.44 -11.15
N GLY A 92 -1.01 -12.55 -10.96
CA GLY A 92 -1.26 -13.81 -11.66
C GLY A 92 -2.65 -14.38 -11.38
N ALA A 93 -3.06 -14.40 -10.11
CA ALA A 93 -4.39 -14.88 -9.71
C ALA A 93 -5.52 -14.01 -10.27
N ALA A 94 -5.40 -12.68 -10.19
CA ALA A 94 -6.38 -11.77 -10.76
C ALA A 94 -6.50 -11.96 -12.28
N TRP A 95 -5.37 -12.10 -12.98
CA TRP A 95 -5.35 -12.31 -14.42
C TRP A 95 -6.05 -13.62 -14.85
N ILE A 96 -5.78 -14.72 -14.15
CA ILE A 96 -6.43 -16.03 -14.40
C ILE A 96 -7.94 -15.93 -14.20
N VAL A 97 -8.39 -15.26 -13.15
CA VAL A 97 -9.83 -15.17 -12.82
C VAL A 97 -10.59 -14.29 -13.81
N ILE A 98 -9.99 -13.19 -14.27
CA ILE A 98 -10.60 -12.33 -15.30
C ILE A 98 -10.76 -13.10 -16.62
N GLN A 99 -9.78 -13.92 -16.99
CA GLN A 99 -9.83 -14.71 -18.21
C GLN A 99 -10.88 -15.83 -18.18
N TYR A 100 -11.14 -16.41 -17.00
CA TYR A 100 -12.12 -17.50 -16.86
C TYR A 100 -13.59 -17.02 -16.87
N PHE A 101 -13.85 -15.76 -16.55
CA PHE A 101 -15.21 -15.20 -16.45
C PHE A 101 -15.62 -14.37 -17.69
N THR A 102 -14.72 -14.19 -18.66
CA THR A 102 -15.01 -13.51 -19.95
C THR A 102 -15.48 -14.50 -21.05
N TYR A 103 -15.83 -15.74 -20.69
CA TYR A 103 -16.46 -16.74 -21.58
C TYR A 103 -17.86 -17.10 -21.11
#